data_AF-V9DV83-F1
#
_entry.id   AF-V9DV83-F1
#
_cell.length_a   1.000
_cell.length_b   1.000
_cell.length_c   1.000
_cell.angle_alpha   90.00
_cell.angle_beta   90.00
_cell.angle_gamma   90.00
#
_symmetry.space_group_name_H-M   'P 1'
#
loop_
_entity.id
_entity.type
_entity.pdbx_description
1 polymer ?
#
loop_
_entity_poly.entity_id
_entity_poly.type
_entity_poly.pdbx_seq_one_letter_code
_entity_poly.pdbx_strand_id
1 'polypeptide(L)'
;MAAIAQPEYFPDVEVLDENIFNDHFWETLVANCPLINHVELWEIANDLDFPRLHAFTDRGLVPLAKLKCLHFMSLRRINFTGNGIFEFRNGFSNRHPFLRPTQKSETSLLQPTEPTYAHLAPSSAHTVP
;
A
#
# COMPACT_ATOMS: atom_id res chain seq x y z
N MET A 1 -29.08 21.23 38.23
CA MET A 1 -29.76 20.28 37.32
C MET A 1 -28.80 19.98 36.18
N ALA A 2 -28.14 18.82 36.21
CA ALA A 2 -27.28 18.40 35.11
C ALA A 2 -28.16 17.96 33.94
N ALA A 3 -27.93 18.52 32.76
CA ALA A 3 -28.59 18.08 31.54
C ALA A 3 -28.11 16.66 31.24
N ILE A 4 -29.02 15.69 31.34
CA ILE A 4 -28.77 14.32 30.91
C ILE A 4 -28.72 14.40 29.39
N ALA A 5 -27.52 14.35 28.82
CA ALA A 5 -27.33 14.22 27.38
C ALA A 5 -28.14 13.01 26.91
N GLN A 6 -29.14 13.26 26.06
CA GLN A 6 -29.87 12.16 25.44
C GLN A 6 -28.89 11.33 24.64
N PRO A 7 -28.95 9.98 24.68
CA PRO A 7 -28.15 9.17 23.78
C PRO A 7 -28.51 9.59 22.36
N GLU A 8 -27.52 10.05 21.59
CA GLU A 8 -27.70 10.35 20.17
C GLU A 8 -28.26 9.09 19.51
N TYR A 9 -29.48 9.20 18.98
CA TYR A 9 -30.11 8.12 18.25
C TYR A 9 -29.34 7.92 16.94
N PHE A 10 -28.56 6.85 16.88
CA PHE A 10 -27.92 6.40 15.64
C PHE A 10 -28.86 5.40 14.96
N PRO A 11 -29.17 5.59 13.66
CA PRO A 11 -30.04 4.66 12.94
C PRO A 11 -29.38 3.27 12.85
N ASP A 12 -30.17 2.22 13.07
CA ASP A 12 -29.73 0.81 12.99
C ASP A 12 -29.39 0.36 11.55
N VAL A 13 -29.61 1.23 10.56
CA VAL A 13 -29.42 0.95 9.13
C VAL A 13 -28.68 2.12 8.49
N GLU A 14 -27.76 1.81 7.57
CA GLU A 14 -27.07 2.80 6.77
C GLU A 14 -28.09 3.62 5.95
N VAL A 15 -28.13 4.94 6.19
CA VAL A 15 -29.02 5.89 5.48
C VAL A 15 -28.32 6.50 4.25
N LEU A 16 -27.02 6.23 4.10
CA LEU A 16 -26.23 6.69 2.95
C LEU A 16 -26.41 5.73 1.79
N ASP A 17 -26.62 6.29 0.60
CA ASP A 17 -26.55 5.54 -0.65
C ASP A 17 -25.10 5.04 -0.84
N GLU A 18 -24.92 3.72 -0.87
CA GLU A 18 -23.63 3.05 -1.09
C GLU A 18 -22.93 3.49 -2.40
N ASN A 19 -23.68 4.08 -3.33
CA ASN A 19 -23.18 4.56 -4.62
C ASN A 19 -22.73 6.03 -4.60
N ILE A 20 -22.92 6.75 -3.48
CA ILE A 20 -22.56 8.17 -3.40
C ILE A 20 -21.04 8.40 -3.57
N PHE A 21 -20.23 7.42 -3.16
CA PHE A 21 -18.77 7.41 -3.28
C PHE A 21 -18.27 6.53 -4.44
N ASN A 22 -18.99 6.53 -5.56
CA ASN A 22 -18.61 5.77 -6.75
C ASN A 22 -17.32 6.28 -7.42
N ASP A 23 -16.83 5.56 -8.44
CA ASP A 23 -15.63 5.95 -9.19
C ASP A 23 -15.67 7.39 -9.72
N HIS A 24 -16.84 7.88 -10.14
CA HIS A 24 -16.97 9.23 -10.67
C HIS A 24 -16.71 10.31 -9.60
N PHE A 25 -17.14 10.07 -8.36
CA PHE A 25 -16.81 10.93 -7.23
C PHE A 25 -15.29 11.05 -7.06
N TRP A 26 -14.57 9.92 -7.03
CA TRP A 26 -13.12 9.90 -6.83
C TRP A 26 -12.34 10.50 -8.01
N GLU A 27 -12.77 10.23 -9.24
CA GLU A 27 -12.21 10.89 -10.43
C GLU A 27 -12.38 12.42 -10.37
N THR A 28 -13.56 12.88 -9.95
CA THR A 28 -13.87 14.31 -9.80
C THR A 28 -13.05 14.93 -8.67
N LEU A 29 -12.90 14.23 -7.54
CA LEU A 29 -12.06 14.67 -6.43
C LEU A 29 -10.61 14.86 -6.88
N VAL A 30 -10.05 13.93 -7.65
CA VAL A 30 -8.69 14.05 -8.19
C VAL A 30 -8.56 15.24 -9.14
N ALA A 31 -9.57 15.48 -9.98
CA ALA A 31 -9.55 16.57 -10.95
C ALA A 31 -9.61 17.95 -10.28
N ASN A 32 -10.36 18.09 -9.19
CA ASN A 32 -10.67 19.40 -8.60
C ASN A 32 -9.86 19.70 -7.33
N CYS A 33 -9.34 18.68 -6.64
CA CYS A 33 -8.71 18.83 -5.34
C CYS A 33 -7.26 18.30 -5.33
N PRO A 34 -6.33 18.93 -6.08
CA PRO A 34 -4.96 18.44 -6.25
C PRO A 34 -4.11 18.46 -4.96
N LEU A 35 -4.55 19.21 -3.94
CA LEU A 35 -3.83 19.40 -2.67
C LEU A 35 -4.30 18.48 -1.55
N ILE A 36 -5.27 17.59 -1.81
CA ILE A 36 -5.71 16.63 -0.79
C ILE A 36 -4.52 15.79 -0.32
N ASN A 37 -4.33 15.74 0.99
CA ASN A 37 -3.26 15.01 1.64
C ASN A 37 -3.73 13.86 2.54
N HIS A 38 -5.00 13.89 2.95
CA HIS A 38 -5.60 12.98 3.91
C HIS A 38 -7.01 12.63 3.46
N VAL A 39 -7.31 11.34 3.35
CA VAL A 39 -8.63 10.82 3.00
C VAL A 39 -9.00 9.75 4.02
N GLU A 40 -10.14 9.93 4.66
CA GLU A 40 -10.71 8.96 5.58
C GLU A 40 -12.17 8.73 5.26
N LEU A 41 -12.55 7.46 5.10
CA LEU A 41 -13.93 7.04 4.96
C LEU A 41 -14.15 5.86 5.90
N TRP A 42 -14.80 6.10 7.03
CA TRP A 42 -15.04 5.12 8.09
C TRP A 42 -16.44 5.30 8.66
N GLU A 43 -16.97 4.24 9.26
CA GLU A 43 -18.25 4.25 9.96
C GLU A 43 -18.05 4.53 11.44
N ILE A 44 -18.95 5.30 12.03
CA ILE A 44 -18.89 5.68 13.45
C ILE A 44 -19.51 4.58 14.35
N ALA A 45 -20.29 3.65 13.78
CA ALA A 45 -20.97 2.62 14.55
C ALA A 45 -20.14 1.32 14.59
N ASN A 46 -19.73 0.92 15.80
CA ASN A 46 -18.84 -0.23 16.01
C ASN A 46 -19.56 -1.59 15.96
N ASP A 47 -20.90 -1.61 15.97
CA ASP A 47 -21.71 -2.82 16.11
C ASP A 47 -22.61 -3.12 14.90
N LEU A 48 -22.45 -2.37 13.81
CA LEU A 48 -23.23 -2.55 12.58
C LEU A 48 -22.35 -3.14 11.47
N ASP A 49 -22.80 -4.25 10.89
CA ASP A 49 -22.20 -4.84 9.70
C ASP A 49 -22.60 -3.98 8.48
N PHE A 50 -21.76 -3.01 8.14
CA PHE A 50 -22.00 -2.18 6.98
C PHE A 50 -21.61 -2.88 5.66
N PRO A 51 -22.40 -2.69 4.59
CA PRO A 51 -22.11 -3.25 3.29
C PRO A 51 -20.81 -2.67 2.72
N ARG A 52 -20.12 -3.53 1.96
CA ARG A 52 -18.94 -3.12 1.19
C ARG A 52 -19.36 -2.03 0.19
N LEU A 53 -18.54 -0.99 0.02
CA LEU A 53 -18.74 -0.04 -1.08
C LEU A 53 -18.44 -0.76 -2.40
N HIS A 54 -19.50 -1.13 -3.11
CA HIS A 54 -19.40 -1.83 -4.38
C HIS A 54 -19.09 -0.89 -5.56
N ALA A 55 -19.52 0.36 -5.46
CA ALA A 55 -19.39 1.35 -6.51
C ALA A 55 -18.01 2.03 -6.57
N PHE A 56 -17.18 1.85 -5.54
CA PHE A 56 -15.80 2.29 -5.54
C PHE A 56 -14.88 1.12 -5.93
N THR A 57 -14.36 1.20 -7.14
CA THR A 57 -13.58 0.13 -7.78
C THR A 57 -12.14 0.59 -8.05
N ASP A 58 -11.34 -0.30 -8.64
CA ASP A 58 -9.99 0.01 -9.10
C ASP A 58 -9.96 1.24 -10.02
N ARG A 59 -11.02 1.48 -10.80
CA ARG A 59 -11.11 2.62 -11.71
C ARG A 59 -11.09 3.95 -10.97
N GLY A 60 -11.79 4.07 -9.85
CA GLY A 60 -11.74 5.27 -9.00
C GLY A 60 -10.44 5.35 -8.18
N LEU A 61 -9.88 4.19 -7.80
CA LEU A 61 -8.68 4.13 -6.98
C LEU A 61 -7.42 4.59 -7.73
N VAL A 62 -7.19 4.05 -8.93
CA VAL A 62 -5.95 4.30 -9.69
C VAL A 62 -5.67 5.80 -9.93
N PRO A 63 -6.66 6.66 -10.26
CA PRO A 63 -6.47 8.11 -10.38
C PRO A 63 -5.98 8.78 -9.10
N LEU A 64 -6.35 8.29 -7.91
CA LEU A 64 -5.89 8.85 -6.62
C LEU A 64 -4.38 8.71 -6.49
N ALA A 65 -3.79 7.72 -7.15
CA ALA A 65 -2.37 7.61 -7.31
C ALA A 65 -1.75 8.71 -8.16
N LYS A 66 -2.45 9.77 -8.59
CA LYS A 66 -1.87 10.98 -9.22
C LYS A 66 -1.74 12.15 -8.24
N LEU A 67 -2.43 12.10 -7.10
CA LEU A 67 -2.37 13.15 -6.08
C LEU A 67 -0.98 13.17 -5.44
N LYS A 68 -0.29 14.30 -5.56
CA LYS A 68 1.10 14.45 -5.08
C LYS A 68 1.16 14.64 -3.57
N CYS A 69 0.13 15.26 -3.00
CA CYS A 69 0.06 15.58 -1.59
C CYS A 69 -0.55 14.45 -0.76
N LEU A 70 -1.17 13.43 -1.39
CA LEU A 70 -1.85 12.35 -0.68
C LEU A 70 -0.82 11.49 0.08
N HIS A 71 -0.86 11.59 1.41
CA HIS A 71 0.03 10.89 2.32
C HIS A 71 -0.69 9.82 3.13
N PHE A 72 -2.00 10.00 3.34
CA PHE A 72 -2.80 9.07 4.12
C PHE A 72 -4.14 8.79 3.43
N MET A 73 -4.50 7.51 3.42
CA MET A 73 -5.79 7.03 2.94
C MET A 73 -6.23 5.85 3.81
N SER A 74 -7.34 6.00 4.50
CA SER A 74 -8.02 4.91 5.22
C SER A 74 -9.45 4.82 4.74
N LEU A 75 -9.87 3.64 4.33
CA LEU A 75 -11.17 3.39 3.73
C LEU A 75 -11.81 2.20 4.44
N ARG A 76 -13.15 2.23 4.54
CA ARG A 76 -13.97 1.10 4.96
C ARG A 76 -13.83 -0.07 4.00
N ARG A 77 -14.63 -1.12 4.19
CA ARG A 77 -14.64 -2.27 3.28
C ARG A 77 -15.02 -1.83 1.86
N ILE A 78 -14.09 -1.90 0.91
CA ILE A 78 -14.23 -1.47 -0.50
C ILE A 78 -14.04 -2.62 -1.50
N ASN A 79 -14.40 -2.41 -2.76
CA ASN A 79 -14.38 -3.42 -3.82
C ASN A 79 -13.15 -3.32 -4.75
N PHE A 80 -11.94 -3.38 -4.17
CA PHE A 80 -10.69 -3.36 -4.95
C PHE A 80 -10.17 -4.75 -5.24
N THR A 81 -9.58 -4.93 -6.43
CA THR A 81 -8.80 -6.12 -6.75
C THR A 81 -7.37 -5.96 -6.24
N GLY A 82 -6.67 -7.10 -6.06
CA GLY A 82 -5.24 -7.06 -5.76
C GLY A 82 -4.45 -6.28 -6.82
N ASN A 83 -4.83 -6.39 -8.10
CA ASN A 83 -4.18 -5.68 -9.19
C ASN A 83 -4.37 -4.16 -9.09
N GLY A 84 -5.59 -3.70 -8.79
CA GLY A 84 -5.87 -2.27 -8.58
C GLY A 84 -5.02 -1.66 -7.46
N ILE A 85 -4.84 -2.40 -6.35
CA ILE A 85 -3.98 -1.97 -5.24
C ILE A 85 -2.50 -1.89 -5.69
N PHE A 86 -2.01 -2.86 -6.46
CA PHE A 86 -0.65 -2.82 -7.01
C PHE A 86 -0.45 -1.65 -7.98
N GLU A 87 -1.38 -1.42 -8.89
CA GLU A 87 -1.34 -0.29 -9.83
C GLU A 87 -1.35 1.06 -9.10
N PHE A 88 -2.26 1.22 -8.13
CA PHE A 88 -2.30 2.39 -7.26
C PHE A 88 -0.95 2.63 -6.57
N ARG A 89 -0.38 1.60 -5.94
CA ARG A 89 0.90 1.70 -5.23
C ARG A 89 2.08 1.99 -6.16
N ASN A 90 2.08 1.39 -7.36
CA ASN A 90 3.12 1.64 -8.36
C ASN A 90 3.07 3.09 -8.87
N GLY A 91 1.87 3.65 -9.02
CA GLY A 91 1.67 5.06 -9.35
C GLY A 91 2.29 6.02 -8.32
N PHE A 92 2.26 5.66 -7.03
CA PHE A 92 2.96 6.39 -5.97
C PHE A 92 4.48 6.22 -6.01
N SER A 93 4.95 4.98 -6.14
CA SER A 93 6.39 4.64 -6.12
C SER A 93 7.18 5.31 -7.25
N ASN A 94 6.56 5.46 -8.43
CA ASN A 94 7.18 6.15 -9.56
C ASN A 94 7.39 7.66 -9.33
N ARG A 95 6.81 8.26 -8.28
CA ARG A 95 7.07 9.66 -7.88
C ARG A 95 8.15 9.82 -6.81
N HIS A 96 8.38 8.79 -6.01
CA HIS A 96 9.42 8.74 -4.99
C HIS A 96 10.32 7.54 -5.26
N PRO A 97 11.29 7.65 -6.20
CA PRO A 97 12.16 6.52 -6.58
C PRO A 97 12.94 5.91 -5.41
N PHE A 98 13.03 6.62 -4.28
CA PHE A 98 13.64 6.17 -3.03
C PHE A 98 12.77 5.23 -2.18
N LEU A 99 11.47 5.08 -2.48
CA LEU A 99 10.54 4.20 -1.77
C LEU A 99 10.23 2.92 -2.54
N ARG A 100 11.03 2.56 -3.55
CA ARG A 100 10.97 1.22 -4.13
C ARG A 100 11.24 0.20 -3.03
N PRO A 101 10.31 -0.74 -2.73
CA PRO A 101 10.68 -1.92 -1.97
C PRO A 101 11.79 -2.59 -2.77
N THR A 102 13.00 -2.64 -2.22
CA THR A 102 14.04 -3.51 -2.74
C THR A 102 13.52 -4.93 -2.59
N GLN A 103 12.98 -5.50 -3.67
CA GLN A 103 13.00 -6.94 -3.79
C GLN A 103 14.48 -7.31 -3.72
N LYS A 104 14.89 -7.92 -2.60
CA LYS A 104 16.15 -8.65 -2.57
C LYS A 104 15.98 -9.77 -3.58
N SER A 105 16.50 -9.58 -4.77
CA SER A 105 16.73 -10.67 -5.72
C SER A 105 17.66 -11.65 -5.02
N GLU A 106 17.11 -12.72 -4.44
CA GLU A 106 17.85 -13.91 -4.06
C GLU A 106 18.29 -14.64 -5.33
N THR A 107 19.21 -14.02 -6.06
CA THR A 107 19.99 -14.66 -7.12
C THR A 107 21.45 -14.34 -6.86
N SER A 108 21.93 -14.79 -5.70
CA SER A 108 23.37 -14.87 -5.43
C SER A 108 23.66 -15.86 -4.30
N LEU A 109 23.01 -17.02 -4.31
CA LEU A 109 23.42 -18.18 -3.52
C LEU A 109 23.31 -19.40 -4.41
N LEU A 110 24.41 -19.71 -5.10
CA LEU A 110 24.87 -21.03 -5.54
C LEU A 110 26.02 -20.82 -6.55
N GLN A 111 27.19 -20.46 -6.05
CA GLN A 111 28.44 -20.88 -6.68
C GLN A 111 29.02 -21.98 -5.79
N PRO A 112 29.15 -23.23 -6.26
CA PRO A 112 29.94 -24.21 -5.55
C PRO A 112 31.42 -23.82 -5.74
N THR A 113 32.05 -23.30 -4.69
CA THR A 113 33.51 -23.19 -4.66
C THR A 113 34.11 -24.57 -4.44
N GLU A 114 34.67 -25.15 -5.51
CA GLU A 114 35.64 -26.25 -5.44
C GLU A 114 36.83 -25.87 -4.54
N PRO A 115 37.26 -26.71 -3.60
CA PRO A 115 38.48 -26.46 -2.83
C PRO A 115 39.71 -26.86 -3.66
N THR A 116 40.39 -25.89 -4.25
CA THR A 116 41.73 -26.09 -4.82
C THR A 116 42.74 -26.23 -3.69
N TYR A 117 43.20 -27.46 -3.41
CA TYR A 117 44.37 -27.70 -2.58
C TYR A 117 45.62 -27.18 -3.30
N ALA A 118 46.13 -26.01 -2.89
CA ALA A 118 47.41 -25.51 -3.35
C ALA A 118 48.55 -26.26 -2.63
N HIS A 119 49.39 -26.91 -3.44
CA HIS A 119 50.69 -27.44 -3.06
C HIS A 119 51.54 -26.37 -2.36
N LEU A 120 51.85 -26.60 -1.09
CA LEU A 120 52.93 -25.90 -0.37
C LEU A 120 54.18 -26.78 -0.41
N ALA A 121 55.15 -26.39 -1.22
CA ALA A 121 56.54 -26.78 -1.06
C ALA A 121 57.37 -25.50 -0.93
N PRO A 122 58.12 -25.30 0.16
CA PRO A 122 59.21 -24.36 0.20
C PRO A 122 60.54 -25.07 -0.10
N SER A 123 61.31 -24.44 -0.99
CA SER A 123 62.70 -24.74 -1.32
C SER A 123 63.65 -24.38 -0.18
N SER A 124 64.61 -25.26 0.14
CA SER A 124 65.92 -24.85 0.68
C SER A 124 67.02 -25.84 0.31
N ALA A 125 68.11 -25.30 -0.21
CA ALA A 125 69.27 -25.97 -0.78
C ALA A 125 70.21 -26.61 0.26
N HIS A 126 70.87 -27.71 -0.11
CA HIS A 126 72.23 -28.01 0.31
C HIS A 126 72.98 -28.79 -0.79
N THR A 127 74.04 -28.17 -1.31
CA THR A 127 75.11 -28.80 -2.10
C THR A 127 76.37 -28.76 -1.25
N VAL A 128 77.04 -29.90 -1.06
CA VAL A 128 78.52 -29.99 -0.95
C VAL A 128 78.95 -31.42 -1.32
N PRO A 129 80.23 -31.68 -1.66
CA PRO A 129 80.67 -32.51 -2.79
C PRO A 129 80.80 -34.01 -2.47
#